data_AF-A0A4Y2DX27-F1
#
_entry.id   AF-A0A4Y2DX27-F1
#
_cell.length_a   1.000
_cell.length_b   1.000
_cell.length_c   1.000
_cell.angle_alpha   90.00
_cell.angle_beta   90.00
_cell.angle_gamma   90.00
#
_symmetry.space_group_name_H-M   'P 1'
#
loop_
_entity.id
_entity.type
_entity.pdbx_description
1 polymer ?
#
loop_
_entity_poly.entity_id
_entity_poly.type
_entity_poly.pdbx_seq_one_letter_code
_entity_poly.pdbx_strand_id
1 'polypeptide(L)'
;MILSSVSKIFDPLGWLAPFIIGAKIHIQRIWTFQISWDDPVPEEIKIKWAVFRDQLHHLKSIRVPAYAAVIYLKSINDSSISIKLLSSKTRVAPLNTVSIPRLELCSAVLLSHLVQAVLNYLKIQIDSTYAWTDLMIVLSWLQSESSRWKTFVANRVSEIQSILPSEV
;
A
#
# COMPACT_ATOMS: atom_id res chain seq x y z
N MET A 1 -20.81 -15.41 19.44
CA MET A 1 -20.94 -14.01 18.92
C MET A 1 -19.63 -13.18 19.03
N ILE A 2 -18.73 -13.45 20.00
CA ILE A 2 -17.43 -12.73 20.15
C ILE A 2 -16.34 -13.34 19.24
N LEU A 3 -16.14 -14.66 19.27
CA LEU A 3 -15.13 -15.33 18.44
C LEU A 3 -15.35 -15.07 16.95
N SER A 4 -16.59 -15.20 16.49
CA SER A 4 -16.97 -14.88 15.11
C SER A 4 -16.77 -13.41 14.74
N SER A 5 -16.74 -12.48 15.71
CA SER A 5 -16.37 -11.08 15.46
C SER A 5 -14.86 -10.93 15.31
N VAL A 6 -14.06 -11.61 16.13
CA VAL A 6 -12.60 -11.57 16.04
C VAL A 6 -12.09 -12.22 14.77
N SER A 7 -12.66 -13.36 14.37
CA SER A 7 -12.27 -14.06 13.13
C SER A 7 -12.58 -13.28 11.86
N LYS A 8 -13.44 -12.25 11.92
CA LYS A 8 -13.70 -11.34 10.80
C LYS A 8 -12.63 -10.26 10.64
N ILE A 9 -11.75 -10.09 11.62
CA ILE A 9 -10.67 -9.11 11.56
C ILE A 9 -9.53 -9.71 10.75
N PHE A 10 -9.54 -9.43 9.44
CA PHE A 10 -8.48 -9.81 8.52
C PHE A 10 -7.48 -8.65 8.36
N ASP A 11 -6.24 -8.88 8.80
CA ASP A 11 -5.17 -7.89 8.77
C ASP A 11 -3.93 -8.45 8.07
N PRO A 12 -3.90 -8.44 6.72
CA PRO A 12 -2.80 -9.00 5.95
C PRO A 12 -1.50 -8.18 6.08
N LEU A 13 -1.59 -6.93 6.54
CA LEU A 13 -0.46 -6.00 6.66
C LEU A 13 0.06 -5.84 8.11
N GLY A 14 -0.61 -6.43 9.10
CA GLY A 14 -0.23 -6.34 10.50
C GLY A 14 -0.51 -4.98 11.16
N TRP A 15 -1.26 -4.09 10.49
CA TRP A 15 -1.52 -2.73 11.01
C TRP A 15 -2.47 -2.70 12.19
N LEU A 16 -3.32 -3.73 12.30
CA LEU A 16 -4.22 -3.96 13.41
C LEU A 16 -3.62 -4.92 14.44
N ALA A 17 -2.33 -5.26 14.36
CA ALA A 17 -1.70 -6.20 15.28
C ALA A 17 -1.94 -5.87 16.76
N PRO A 18 -1.80 -4.60 17.24
CA PRO A 18 -2.12 -4.25 18.63
C PRO A 18 -3.58 -4.56 18.99
N PHE A 19 -4.50 -4.36 18.05
CA PHE A 19 -5.92 -4.66 18.23
C PHE A 19 -6.18 -6.17 18.22
N ILE A 20 -5.59 -6.92 17.29
CA ILE A 20 -5.74 -8.37 17.20
C ILE A 20 -5.17 -9.05 18.44
N ILE A 21 -4.05 -8.56 18.98
CA ILE A 21 -3.47 -9.05 20.24
C ILE A 21 -4.45 -8.81 21.39
N GLY A 22 -5.01 -7.60 21.52
CA GLY A 22 -6.04 -7.30 22.52
C GLY A 22 -7.26 -8.22 22.41
N ALA A 23 -7.76 -8.44 21.19
CA ALA A 23 -8.88 -9.33 20.93
C ALA A 23 -8.58 -10.78 21.34
N LYS A 24 -7.37 -11.27 21.07
CA LYS A 24 -6.90 -12.60 21.47
C LYS A 24 -6.76 -12.73 22.99
N ILE A 25 -6.30 -11.70 23.69
CA ILE A 25 -6.26 -11.68 25.17
C ILE A 25 -7.67 -11.79 25.75
N HIS A 26 -8.66 -11.12 25.15
CA HIS A 26 -10.06 -11.26 25.58
C HIS A 26 -10.62 -12.67 25.34
N ILE A 27 -10.27 -13.31 24.22
CA ILE A 27 -10.62 -14.72 23.96
C ILE A 27 -9.98 -15.64 25.01
N GLN A 28 -8.69 -15.46 25.31
CA GLN A 28 -7.99 -16.27 26.31
C GLN A 28 -8.61 -16.13 27.70
N ARG A 29 -9.06 -14.93 28.08
CA ARG A 29 -9.79 -14.70 29.34
C ARG A 29 -11.10 -15.48 29.38
N ILE A 30 -11.85 -15.54 28.27
CA ILE A 30 -13.09 -16.34 28.19
C ILE A 30 -12.79 -17.83 28.42
N TRP A 31 -11.72 -18.34 27.82
CA TRP A 31 -11.32 -19.75 28.00
C TRP A 31 -10.98 -20.10 29.44
N THR A 32 -10.54 -19.12 30.25
CA THR A 32 -10.24 -19.34 31.67
C THR A 32 -11.50 -19.66 32.48
N PHE A 33 -12.68 -19.25 32.03
CA PHE A 33 -13.95 -19.54 32.70
C PHE A 33 -14.51 -20.94 32.39
N GLN A 34 -13.83 -21.75 31.56
CA GLN A 34 -14.25 -23.11 31.18
C GLN A 34 -15.70 -23.20 30.66
N ILE A 35 -16.15 -22.15 29.98
CA ILE A 35 -17.49 -22.01 29.41
C ILE A 35 -17.54 -22.76 28.07
N SER A 36 -18.59 -23.56 27.84
CA SER A 36 -18.82 -24.22 26.54
C SER A 36 -19.19 -23.21 25.45
N TRP A 37 -19.08 -23.61 24.18
CA TRP A 37 -19.36 -22.73 23.04
C TRP A 37 -20.79 -22.17 23.00
N ASP A 38 -21.75 -22.91 23.58
CA ASP A 38 -23.18 -22.58 23.61
C ASP A 38 -23.64 -21.97 24.94
N ASP A 39 -22.75 -21.89 25.93
CA ASP A 39 -23.08 -21.37 27.25
C ASP A 39 -23.14 -19.83 27.25
N PRO A 40 -24.02 -19.23 28.07
CA PRO A 40 -24.13 -17.78 28.16
C PRO A 40 -22.87 -17.16 28.76
N VAL A 41 -22.26 -16.23 28.03
CA VAL A 41 -21.09 -15.48 28.49
C VAL A 41 -21.48 -14.58 29.68
N PRO A 42 -20.70 -14.55 30.78
CA PRO A 42 -20.90 -13.64 31.90
C PRO A 42 -20.99 -12.19 31.47
N GLU A 43 -21.87 -11.43 32.14
CA GLU A 43 -22.17 -10.05 31.76
C GLU A 43 -20.92 -9.14 31.86
N GLU A 44 -20.04 -9.41 32.82
CA GLU A 44 -18.76 -8.72 32.98
C GLU A 44 -17.89 -8.78 31.70
N ILE A 45 -17.82 -9.96 31.06
CA ILE A 45 -17.04 -10.16 29.85
C ILE A 45 -17.71 -9.46 28.67
N LYS A 46 -19.05 -9.52 28.57
CA LYS A 46 -19.80 -8.83 27.51
C LYS A 46 -19.56 -7.32 27.57
N ILE A 47 -19.59 -6.73 28.76
CA ILE A 47 -19.33 -5.30 28.97
C ILE A 47 -17.90 -4.95 28.55
N LYS A 48 -16.90 -5.70 29.04
CA LYS A 48 -15.49 -5.49 28.67
C LYS A 48 -15.26 -5.63 27.16
N TRP A 49 -15.91 -6.60 26.53
CA TRP A 49 -15.86 -6.80 25.08
C TRP A 49 -16.55 -5.67 24.31
N ALA A 50 -17.69 -5.17 24.79
CA ALA A 50 -18.40 -4.05 24.15
C ALA A 50 -17.54 -2.78 24.16
N VAL A 51 -16.91 -2.45 25.29
CA VAL A 51 -15.98 -1.32 25.41
C VAL A 51 -14.78 -1.50 24.47
N PHE A 52 -14.15 -2.68 24.46
CA PHE A 52 -13.03 -2.96 23.56
C PHE A 52 -13.43 -2.86 22.08
N ARG A 53 -14.61 -3.36 21.72
CA ARG A 53 -15.15 -3.26 20.36
C ARG A 53 -15.40 -1.82 19.96
N ASP A 54 -15.90 -0.98 20.87
CA ASP A 54 -16.15 0.44 20.59
C ASP A 54 -14.86 1.18 20.20
N GLN A 55 -13.70 0.77 20.76
CA GLN A 55 -12.40 1.31 20.38
C GLN A 55 -12.04 1.08 18.90
N LEU A 56 -12.63 0.09 18.21
CA LEU A 56 -12.46 -0.07 16.75
C LEU A 56 -12.95 1.15 15.98
N HIS A 57 -13.93 1.89 16.50
CA HIS A 57 -14.41 3.09 15.84
C HIS A 57 -13.33 4.16 15.73
N HIS A 58 -12.38 4.21 16.68
CA HIS A 58 -11.23 5.11 16.59
C HIS A 58 -10.31 4.78 15.41
N LEU A 59 -10.21 3.51 14.99
CA LEU A 59 -9.41 3.15 13.80
C LEU A 59 -9.91 3.83 12.53
N LYS A 60 -11.20 4.15 12.44
CA LYS A 60 -11.76 4.89 11.29
C LYS A 60 -11.16 6.28 11.11
N SER A 61 -10.67 6.88 12.19
CA SER A 61 -10.01 8.19 12.18
C SER A 61 -8.52 8.12 11.83
N ILE A 62 -7.91 6.93 11.85
CA ILE A 62 -6.50 6.77 11.49
C ILE A 62 -6.38 6.93 9.98
N ARG A 63 -5.49 7.82 9.55
CA ARG A 63 -5.09 8.01 8.16
C ARG A 63 -3.64 7.58 8.02
N VAL A 64 -3.39 6.62 7.15
CA VAL A 64 -2.03 6.18 6.80
C VAL A 64 -1.77 6.69 5.38
N PRO A 65 -1.05 7.83 5.22
CA PRO A 65 -0.70 8.31 3.90
C PRO A 65 0.19 7.27 3.20
N ALA A 66 -0.04 7.05 1.91
CA ALA A 66 0.67 6.08 1.10
C ALA A 66 0.80 6.58 -0.33
N TYR A 67 1.76 6.03 -1.06
CA TYR A 67 1.94 6.25 -2.50
C TYR A 67 2.07 4.89 -3.19
N ALA A 68 1.69 4.84 -4.47
CA ALA A 68 1.65 3.60 -5.22
C ALA A 68 2.10 3.79 -6.66
N ALA A 69 2.53 2.70 -7.28
CA ALA A 69 2.84 2.59 -8.69
C ALA A 69 2.03 1.42 -9.28
N VAL A 70 1.54 1.59 -10.51
CA VAL A 70 0.75 0.58 -11.22
C VAL A 70 1.24 0.44 -12.64
N ILE A 71 1.35 -0.79 -13.12
CA ILE A 71 1.74 -1.14 -14.48
C ILE A 71 0.57 -1.81 -15.16
N TYR A 72 0.21 -1.29 -16.33
CA TYR A 72 -0.79 -1.86 -17.21
C TYR A 72 -0.11 -2.40 -18.46
N LEU A 73 -0.53 -3.58 -18.91
CA LEU A 73 -0.14 -4.14 -20.19
C LEU A 73 -1.26 -3.85 -21.20
N LYS A 74 -0.89 -3.19 -22.29
CA LYS A 74 -1.77 -2.95 -23.44
C LYS A 74 -1.38 -3.93 -24.55
N SER A 75 -2.31 -4.81 -24.92
CA SER A 75 -2.17 -5.68 -26.10
C SER A 75 -3.08 -5.16 -27.21
N ILE A 76 -2.50 -4.92 -28.38
CA ILE A 76 -3.23 -4.51 -29.58
C ILE A 76 -3.25 -5.71 -30.52
N ASN A 77 -4.44 -6.25 -30.75
CA ASN A 77 -4.68 -7.25 -31.78
C ASN A 77 -5.45 -6.57 -32.92
N ASP A 78 -5.48 -7.19 -34.12
CA ASP A 78 -6.05 -6.62 -35.36
C ASP A 78 -7.45 -5.99 -35.25
N SER A 79 -8.24 -6.33 -34.21
CA SER A 79 -9.58 -5.76 -34.00
C SER A 79 -9.91 -5.43 -32.54
N SER A 80 -8.98 -5.60 -31.60
CA SER A 80 -9.26 -5.35 -30.18
C SER A 80 -8.05 -4.83 -29.41
N ILE A 81 -8.28 -3.79 -28.62
CA ILE A 81 -7.32 -3.27 -27.65
C ILE A 81 -7.73 -3.83 -26.29
N SER A 82 -6.83 -4.57 -25.64
CA SER A 82 -7.05 -5.05 -24.27
C SER A 82 -6.02 -4.44 -23.32
N ILE A 83 -6.51 -3.92 -22.19
CA ILE A 83 -5.67 -3.34 -21.14
C ILE A 83 -5.89 -4.18 -19.88
N LYS A 84 -4.80 -4.71 -19.31
CA LYS A 84 -4.84 -5.51 -18.07
C LYS A 84 -3.85 -4.96 -17.07
N LEU A 85 -4.23 -4.94 -15.79
CA LEU A 85 -3.30 -4.63 -14.71
C LEU A 85 -2.30 -5.79 -14.60
N LEU A 86 -1.02 -5.48 -14.82
CA LEU A 86 0.04 -6.47 -14.78
C LEU A 86 0.66 -6.56 -13.38
N SER A 87 0.93 -5.42 -12.77
CA SER A 87 1.49 -5.36 -11.42
C SER A 87 1.16 -4.03 -10.75
N SER A 88 1.09 -4.04 -9.43
CA SER A 88 0.98 -2.83 -8.62
C SER A 88 1.82 -2.97 -7.37
N LYS A 89 2.29 -1.84 -6.86
CA LYS A 89 3.05 -1.79 -5.61
C LYS A 89 2.72 -0.52 -4.85
N THR A 90 2.48 -0.67 -3.55
CA THR A 90 2.14 0.44 -2.64
C THR A 90 3.17 0.51 -1.53
N ARG A 91 3.48 1.72 -1.06
CA ARG A 91 4.33 1.98 0.09
C ARG A 91 3.70 3.04 0.98
N VAL A 92 3.83 2.86 2.29
CA VAL A 92 3.43 3.86 3.28
C VAL A 92 4.33 5.09 3.11
N ALA A 93 3.74 6.28 3.18
CA ALA A 93 4.47 7.53 3.12
C ALA A 93 5.40 7.64 4.34
N PRO A 94 6.60 8.22 4.19
CA PRO A 94 7.50 8.44 5.32
C PRO A 94 6.81 9.21 6.45
N LEU A 95 7.19 8.93 7.70
CA LEU A 95 6.67 9.64 8.88
C LEU A 95 7.02 11.13 8.89
N ASN A 96 8.13 11.49 8.23
CA ASN A 96 8.50 12.89 8.03
C ASN A 96 7.53 13.55 7.05
N THR A 97 7.18 14.81 7.29
CA THR A 97 6.30 15.56 6.38
C THR A 97 6.97 15.74 5.02
N VAL A 98 6.48 14.99 4.04
CA VAL A 98 6.90 15.06 2.64
C VAL A 98 5.79 15.75 1.86
N SER A 99 6.15 16.71 1.01
CA SER A 99 5.17 17.37 0.14
C SER A 99 4.60 16.40 -0.89
N ILE A 100 3.37 16.64 -1.35
CA ILE A 100 2.71 15.81 -2.38
C ILE A 100 3.62 15.58 -3.61
N PRO A 101 4.31 16.61 -4.17
CA PRO A 101 5.24 16.39 -5.29
C PRO A 101 6.40 15.45 -4.98
N ARG A 102 6.90 15.45 -3.74
CA ARG A 102 7.98 14.54 -3.35
C ARG A 102 7.48 13.12 -3.11
N LEU A 103 6.22 12.93 -2.71
CA LEU A 103 5.59 11.61 -2.65
C LEU A 103 5.36 11.06 -4.06
N GLU A 104 4.93 11.89 -5.01
CA GLU A 104 4.84 11.50 -6.42
C GLU A 104 6.23 11.20 -7.02
N LEU A 105 7.27 11.94 -6.65
CA LEU A 105 8.63 11.55 -7.05
C LEU A 105 9.03 10.19 -6.46
N CYS A 106 8.55 9.85 -5.25
CA CYS A 106 8.78 8.51 -4.67
C CYS A 106 7.97 7.43 -5.37
N SER A 107 6.75 7.71 -5.84
CA SER A 107 5.96 6.78 -6.65
C SER A 107 6.64 6.55 -8.01
N ALA A 108 7.22 7.58 -8.62
CA ALA A 108 7.99 7.46 -9.86
C ALA A 108 9.24 6.58 -9.70
N VAL A 109 10.00 6.74 -8.60
CA VAL A 109 11.12 5.82 -8.27
C VAL A 109 10.58 4.40 -8.06
N LEU A 110 9.48 4.23 -7.32
CA LEU A 110 8.88 2.91 -7.11
C LEU A 110 8.48 2.26 -8.44
N LEU A 111 7.96 3.06 -9.38
CA LEU A 111 7.57 2.63 -10.72
C LEU A 111 8.78 2.21 -11.55
N SER A 112 9.88 2.98 -11.56
CA SER A 112 11.07 2.63 -12.36
C SER A 112 11.63 1.26 -11.96
N HIS A 113 11.75 1.00 -10.66
CA HIS A 113 12.14 -0.30 -10.13
C HIS A 113 11.15 -1.41 -10.48
N LEU A 114 9.85 -1.11 -10.39
CA LEU A 114 8.81 -2.09 -10.72
C LEU A 114 8.82 -2.45 -12.20
N VAL A 115 9.00 -1.46 -13.08
CA VAL A 115 9.13 -1.66 -14.52
C VAL A 115 10.37 -2.50 -14.83
N GLN A 116 11.53 -2.16 -14.27
CA GLN A 116 12.75 -2.94 -14.45
C GLN A 116 12.58 -4.39 -13.99
N ALA A 117 11.97 -4.62 -12.83
CA ALA A 117 11.68 -5.96 -12.35
C ALA A 117 10.73 -6.70 -13.32
N VAL A 118 9.64 -6.07 -13.72
CA VAL A 118 8.66 -6.66 -14.64
C VAL A 118 9.30 -7.02 -15.98
N LEU A 119 10.09 -6.12 -16.57
CA LEU A 119 10.81 -6.36 -17.82
C LEU A 119 11.82 -7.51 -17.71
N ASN A 120 12.51 -7.63 -16.58
CA ASN A 120 13.45 -8.73 -16.33
C ASN A 120 12.75 -10.10 -16.20
N TYR A 121 11.52 -10.12 -15.67
CA TYR A 121 10.76 -11.37 -15.48
C TYR A 121 9.84 -11.72 -16.66
N LEU A 122 9.32 -10.73 -17.39
CA LEU A 122 8.52 -10.96 -18.59
C LEU A 122 9.44 -11.34 -19.75
N LYS A 123 9.33 -12.59 -20.22
CA LYS A 123 10.03 -13.06 -21.42
C LYS A 123 9.34 -12.64 -22.73
N ILE A 124 8.60 -11.53 -22.70
CA ILE A 124 7.79 -11.04 -23.82
C ILE A 124 8.47 -9.80 -24.39
N GLN A 125 8.54 -9.68 -25.71
CA GLN A 125 9.02 -8.45 -26.33
C GLN A 125 7.98 -7.35 -26.15
N ILE A 126 8.38 -6.24 -25.56
CA ILE A 126 7.53 -5.06 -25.36
C ILE A 126 7.94 -4.01 -26.40
N ASP A 127 6.98 -3.60 -27.23
CA ASP A 127 7.23 -2.64 -28.31
C ASP A 127 7.50 -1.22 -27.78
N SER A 128 6.82 -0.83 -26.70
CA SER A 128 6.92 0.51 -26.11
C SER A 128 6.59 0.49 -24.62
N THR A 129 7.30 1.33 -23.86
CA THR A 129 7.05 1.54 -22.42
C THR A 129 6.79 3.02 -22.19
N TYR A 130 5.68 3.34 -21.56
CA TYR A 130 5.30 4.71 -21.21
C TYR A 130 5.09 4.82 -19.70
N ALA A 131 5.53 5.93 -19.10
CA ALA A 131 5.32 6.24 -17.70
C ALA A 131 4.61 7.60 -17.58
N TRP A 132 3.64 7.70 -16.68
CA TRP A 132 2.83 8.91 -16.50
C TRP A 132 2.87 9.40 -15.05
N THR A 133 2.89 10.71 -14.87
CA THR A 133 2.64 11.41 -13.61
C THR A 133 1.81 12.66 -13.91
N ASP A 134 0.87 13.00 -13.04
CA ASP A 134 -0.08 14.09 -13.21
C ASP A 134 0.41 15.44 -12.63
N LEU A 135 1.56 15.45 -11.96
CA LEU A 135 2.15 16.68 -11.41
C LEU A 135 3.15 17.32 -12.37
N MET A 136 2.78 18.49 -12.90
CA MET A 136 3.66 19.32 -13.73
C MET A 136 5.04 19.59 -13.10
N ILE A 137 5.10 19.73 -11.77
CA ILE A 137 6.36 19.93 -11.04
C ILE A 137 7.26 18.70 -11.16
N VAL A 138 6.70 17.50 -11.03
CA VAL A 138 7.44 16.24 -11.13
C VAL A 138 7.89 16.01 -12.56
N LEU A 139 7.03 16.29 -13.55
CA LEU A 139 7.42 16.27 -14.97
C LEU A 139 8.60 17.21 -15.24
N SER A 140 8.54 18.45 -14.75
CA SER A 140 9.63 19.41 -14.88
C SER A 140 10.94 18.93 -14.23
N TRP A 141 10.86 18.25 -13.08
CA TRP A 141 12.03 17.66 -12.44
C TRP A 141 12.65 16.53 -13.26
N LEU A 142 11.82 15.65 -13.82
CA LEU A 142 12.25 14.49 -14.60
C LEU A 142 12.84 14.88 -15.97
N GLN A 143 12.36 15.95 -16.58
CA GLN A 143 12.85 16.47 -17.87
C GLN A 143 14.14 17.28 -17.74
N SER A 144 14.52 17.68 -16.52
CA SER A 144 15.73 18.47 -16.29
C SER A 144 16.89 17.59 -15.83
N GLU A 145 18.12 18.11 -15.96
CA GLU A 145 19.29 17.47 -15.35
C GLU A 145 19.16 17.39 -13.83
N SER A 146 19.50 16.22 -13.28
CA SER A 146 19.41 15.95 -11.84
C SER A 146 20.26 16.90 -10.99
N SER A 147 21.39 17.37 -11.52
CA SER A 147 22.35 18.31 -10.90
C SER A 147 21.73 19.66 -10.51
N ARG A 148 20.64 20.05 -11.17
CA ARG A 148 19.94 21.33 -10.94
C ARG A 148 19.17 21.35 -9.62
N TRP A 149 18.85 20.18 -9.05
CA TRP A 149 17.93 20.07 -7.93
C TRP A 149 18.62 19.86 -6.58
N LYS A 150 17.88 20.12 -5.50
CA LYS A 150 18.34 19.77 -4.14
C LYS A 150 18.46 18.26 -4.01
N THR A 151 19.41 17.81 -3.17
CA THR A 151 19.85 16.41 -3.01
C THR A 151 18.73 15.37 -3.01
N PHE A 152 17.61 15.62 -2.31
CA PHE A 152 16.47 14.67 -2.29
C PHE A 152 15.89 14.39 -3.68
N VAL A 153 15.68 15.44 -4.47
CA VAL A 153 15.09 15.38 -5.82
C VAL A 153 16.17 14.92 -6.80
N ALA A 154 17.36 15.50 -6.73
CA ALA A 154 18.49 15.17 -7.60
C ALA A 154 18.79 13.66 -7.60
N ASN A 155 18.95 13.06 -6.42
CA ASN A 155 19.29 11.64 -6.31
C ASN A 155 18.22 10.74 -6.93
N ARG A 156 16.94 11.05 -6.71
CA ARG A 156 15.80 10.27 -7.23
C ARG A 156 15.61 10.44 -8.73
N VAL A 157 15.76 11.66 -9.24
CA VAL A 157 15.70 11.92 -10.69
C VAL A 157 16.85 11.19 -11.39
N SER A 158 18.07 11.26 -10.85
CA SER A 158 19.22 10.53 -11.38
C SER A 158 18.99 9.02 -11.39
N GLU A 159 18.38 8.48 -10.34
CA GLU A 159 18.04 7.07 -10.24
C GLU A 159 17.00 6.67 -11.31
N ILE A 160 15.92 7.45 -11.47
CA ILE A 160 14.89 7.19 -12.49
C ILE A 160 15.50 7.23 -13.90
N GLN A 161 16.26 8.29 -14.22
CA GLN A 161 16.91 8.47 -15.53
C GLN A 161 17.97 7.41 -15.83
N SER A 162 18.53 6.74 -14.81
CA SER A 162 19.46 5.62 -15.00
C SER A 162 18.76 4.30 -15.33
N ILE A 163 17.49 4.15 -14.94
CA ILE A 163 16.72 2.91 -15.10
C ILE A 163 15.82 2.98 -16.35
N LEU A 164 15.16 4.12 -16.57
CA LEU A 164 14.24 4.33 -17.68
C LEU A 164 14.95 5.17 -18.76
N PRO A 165 14.89 4.77 -20.05
CA PRO A 165 15.47 5.54 -21.14
C PRO A 165 14.79 6.91 -21.29
N SER A 166 15.52 7.89 -21.84
CA SER A 166 15.21 9.33 -21.88
C SER A 166 13.96 9.75 -22.67
N GLU A 167 13.15 8.81 -23.15
CA GLU A 167 11.94 9.05 -23.95
C GLU A 167 10.65 9.02 -23.11
N VAL A 168 10.74 9.44 -21.84
CA VAL A 168 9.57 9.71 -20.98
C VAL A 168 8.94 11.06 -21.34
#